data_AF-A0A8T2VNI5-F1
#
_entry.id   AF-A0A8T2VNI5-F1
#
_cell.length_a   1.000
_cell.length_b   1.000
_cell.length_c   1.000
_cell.angle_alpha   90.00
_cell.angle_beta   90.00
_cell.angle_gamma   90.00
#
_symmetry.space_group_name_H-M   'P 1'
#
loop_
_entity.id
_entity.type
_entity.pdbx_description
1 polymer ?
#
loop_
_entity_poly.entity_id
_entity_poly.type
_entity_poly.pdbx_seq_one_letter_code
_entity_poly.pdbx_strand_id
1 'polypeptide(L)'
;MRFLQWPVIIIGVFILLVSLAGLIGSCYRSSCLLWIYATIMFLLILLLFCFTVFAFVVTNKGAGDAVSGKGFDEFHLGNYSSWLQRQVNKASVWRKIQSCLADSNTCSKLNSKYTTVEEFNAAHLSPIQSGCCKPPSACGYTFVTPTNWTTAAIAAADNDCTLWNNDAKQLCYSCDSCKAGVLQNVKKDWRKVGVVNVIMLVFLIVVYSVSCCAIRSVKREKYYGYA
;
A
#
# COMPACT_ATOMS: atom_id res chain seq x y z
N MET A 1 3.82 -13.04 -5.80
CA MET A 1 2.60 -13.31 -6.60
C MET A 1 1.28 -13.23 -5.81
N ARG A 2 1.27 -13.10 -4.47
CA ARG A 2 0.01 -12.92 -3.68
C ARG A 2 -0.61 -11.52 -3.73
N PHE A 3 0.12 -10.50 -4.20
CA PHE A 3 -0.33 -9.10 -4.20
C PHE A 3 -1.42 -8.80 -5.24
N LEU A 4 -1.46 -9.53 -6.36
CA LEU A 4 -2.48 -9.36 -7.41
C LEU A 4 -3.72 -10.24 -7.22
N GLN A 5 -3.62 -11.36 -6.48
CA GLN A 5 -4.75 -12.27 -6.31
C GLN A 5 -5.90 -11.63 -5.54
N TRP A 6 -5.60 -10.94 -4.44
CA TRP A 6 -6.61 -10.28 -3.62
C TRP A 6 -7.44 -9.22 -4.36
N PRO A 7 -6.83 -8.23 -5.06
CA PRO A 7 -7.61 -7.26 -5.81
C PRO A 7 -8.44 -7.89 -6.94
N VAL A 8 -7.92 -8.92 -7.63
CA VAL A 8 -8.68 -9.62 -8.68
C VAL A 8 -9.87 -10.40 -8.12
N ILE A 9 -9.71 -11.10 -7.00
CA ILE A 9 -10.81 -11.83 -6.34
C ILE A 9 -11.89 -10.84 -5.88
N ILE A 10 -11.49 -9.71 -5.29
CA ILE A 10 -12.43 -8.67 -4.84
C ILE A 10 -13.22 -8.12 -6.05
N ILE A 11 -12.56 -7.81 -7.17
CA ILE A 11 -13.21 -7.34 -8.39
C ILE A 11 -14.16 -8.42 -8.96
N GLY A 12 -13.73 -9.68 -8.99
CA GLY A 12 -14.54 -10.78 -9.53
C GLY A 12 -15.83 -11.02 -8.73
N VAL A 13 -15.72 -11.09 -7.39
CA VAL A 13 -16.89 -11.21 -6.50
C VAL A 13 -17.81 -10.00 -6.67
N PHE A 14 -17.23 -8.81 -6.80
CA PHE A 14 -18.00 -7.59 -6.97
C PHE A 14 -18.80 -7.56 -8.28
N ILE A 15 -18.17 -7.90 -9.41
CA ILE A 15 -18.84 -8.01 -10.72
C ILE A 15 -19.96 -9.06 -10.67
N LEU A 16 -19.72 -10.19 -10.00
CA LEU A 16 -20.71 -11.26 -9.86
C LEU A 16 -21.94 -10.78 -9.07
N LEU A 17 -21.75 -10.05 -7.97
CA LEU A 17 -22.84 -9.48 -7.18
C LEU A 17 -23.64 -8.44 -7.96
N VAL A 18 -22.96 -7.54 -8.69
CA VAL A 18 -23.63 -6.53 -9.53
C VAL A 18 -24.44 -7.20 -10.65
N SER A 19 -23.90 -8.24 -11.27
CA SER A 19 -24.56 -8.97 -12.36
C SER A 19 -25.79 -9.74 -11.88
N LEU A 20 -25.69 -10.46 -10.75
CA LEU A 20 -26.83 -11.15 -10.13
C LEU A 20 -27.93 -10.15 -9.72
N ALA A 21 -27.55 -9.01 -9.15
CA ALA A 21 -28.50 -7.98 -8.75
C ALA A 21 -29.23 -7.36 -9.96
N GLY A 22 -28.52 -7.11 -11.07
CA GLY A 22 -29.11 -6.66 -12.33
C GLY A 22 -30.10 -7.68 -12.92
N LEU A 23 -29.76 -8.96 -12.86
CA LEU A 23 -30.63 -10.05 -13.31
C LEU A 23 -31.91 -10.15 -12.47
N ILE A 24 -31.81 -10.09 -11.14
CA ILE A 24 -32.96 -10.16 -10.23
C ILE A 24 -33.87 -8.93 -10.41
N GLY A 25 -33.27 -7.74 -10.58
CA GLY A 25 -34.02 -6.50 -10.85
C GLY A 25 -34.82 -6.56 -12.15
N SER A 26 -34.28 -7.19 -13.19
CA SER A 26 -34.96 -7.40 -14.47
C SER A 26 -36.08 -8.45 -14.37
N CYS A 27 -35.86 -9.55 -13.64
CA CYS A 27 -36.81 -10.66 -13.58
C CYS A 27 -38.07 -10.36 -12.75
N TYR A 28 -37.97 -9.55 -11.70
CA TYR A 28 -39.07 -9.37 -10.75
C TYR A 28 -39.94 -8.12 -10.97
N ARG A 29 -39.59 -7.21 -11.91
CA ARG A 29 -40.31 -5.94 -12.24
C ARG A 29 -40.80 -5.16 -11.00
N SER A 30 -40.18 -5.38 -9.84
CA SER A 30 -40.63 -4.88 -8.54
C SER A 30 -39.93 -3.56 -8.25
N SER A 31 -40.70 -2.48 -8.18
CA SER A 31 -40.18 -1.13 -7.95
C SER A 31 -39.49 -0.96 -6.59
N CYS A 32 -39.79 -1.82 -5.61
CA CYS A 32 -39.16 -1.80 -4.28
C CYS A 32 -37.72 -2.34 -4.33
N LEU A 33 -37.49 -3.49 -4.98
CA LEU A 33 -36.18 -4.12 -5.08
C LEU A 33 -35.17 -3.25 -5.83
N LEU A 34 -35.64 -2.57 -6.88
CA LEU A 34 -34.83 -1.62 -7.66
C LEU A 34 -34.45 -0.37 -6.87
N TRP A 35 -35.33 0.10 -5.97
CA TRP A 35 -35.05 1.23 -5.07
C TRP A 35 -34.06 0.85 -3.97
N ILE A 36 -34.23 -0.31 -3.33
CA ILE A 36 -33.29 -0.85 -2.34
C ILE A 36 -31.90 -1.00 -2.99
N TYR A 37 -31.84 -1.54 -4.20
CA TYR A 37 -30.59 -1.66 -4.96
C TYR A 37 -29.93 -0.29 -5.19
N ALA A 38 -30.67 0.71 -5.65
CA ALA A 38 -30.15 2.05 -5.86
C ALA A 38 -29.60 2.65 -4.55
N THR A 39 -30.29 2.46 -3.42
CA THR A 39 -29.83 2.93 -2.10
C THR A 39 -28.52 2.24 -1.68
N ILE A 40 -28.43 0.91 -1.81
CA ILE A 40 -27.20 0.16 -1.46
C ILE A 40 -26.03 0.59 -2.33
N MET A 41 -26.25 0.73 -3.65
CA MET A 41 -25.21 1.19 -4.58
C MET A 41 -24.71 2.60 -4.24
N PHE A 42 -25.62 3.51 -3.87
CA PHE A 42 -25.25 4.85 -3.45
C PHE A 42 -24.39 4.83 -2.17
N LEU A 43 -24.79 4.06 -1.16
CA LEU A 43 -24.00 3.90 0.08
C LEU A 43 -22.61 3.30 -0.19
N LEU A 44 -22.52 2.34 -1.11
CA LEU A 44 -21.24 1.75 -1.49
C LEU A 44 -20.33 2.77 -2.18
N ILE A 45 -20.85 3.58 -3.12
CA ILE A 45 -20.09 4.65 -3.78
C ILE A 45 -19.57 5.64 -2.74
N LEU A 46 -20.41 6.06 -1.79
CA LEU A 46 -20.00 6.96 -0.71
C LEU A 46 -18.89 6.34 0.16
N LEU A 47 -19.03 5.07 0.54
CA LEU A 47 -18.01 4.37 1.34
C LEU A 47 -16.67 4.30 0.60
N LEU A 48 -16.69 3.89 -0.67
CA LEU A 48 -15.48 3.80 -1.49
C LEU A 48 -14.84 5.17 -1.71
N PHE A 49 -15.64 6.23 -1.87
CA PHE A 49 -15.17 7.60 -1.97
C PHE A 49 -14.53 8.10 -0.66
N CYS A 50 -15.15 7.86 0.49
CA CYS A 50 -14.55 8.18 1.77
C CYS A 50 -13.23 7.43 1.99
N PHE A 51 -13.18 6.15 1.59
CA PHE A 51 -11.98 5.34 1.65
C PHE A 51 -10.87 5.87 0.72
N THR A 52 -11.18 6.29 -0.53
CA THR A 52 -10.17 6.89 -1.42
C THR A 52 -9.57 8.15 -0.82
N VAL A 53 -10.41 9.04 -0.30
CA VAL A 53 -9.96 10.29 0.32
C VAL A 53 -9.05 9.98 1.52
N PHE A 54 -9.46 9.08 2.41
CA PHE A 54 -8.65 8.67 3.54
C PHE A 54 -7.31 8.06 3.10
N ALA A 55 -7.33 7.12 2.15
CA ALA A 55 -6.14 6.48 1.63
C ALA A 55 -5.17 7.51 1.03
N PHE A 56 -5.69 8.49 0.27
CA PHE A 56 -4.89 9.57 -0.28
C PHE A 56 -4.26 10.43 0.81
N VAL A 57 -5.04 10.89 1.79
CA VAL A 57 -4.53 11.72 2.91
C VAL A 57 -3.41 11.02 3.67
N VAL A 58 -3.59 9.73 3.98
CA VAL A 58 -2.61 8.95 4.74
C VAL A 58 -1.34 8.66 3.93
N THR A 59 -1.47 8.53 2.60
CA THR A 59 -0.36 8.21 1.70
C THR A 59 0.26 9.42 1.00
N ASN A 60 -0.31 10.63 1.12
CA ASN A 60 0.22 11.80 0.41
C ASN A 60 1.64 12.16 0.90
N LYS A 61 1.86 12.12 2.21
CA LYS A 61 3.17 12.37 2.83
C LYS A 61 4.13 11.18 2.70
N GLY A 62 5.43 11.45 2.73
CA GLY A 62 6.50 10.46 2.71
C GLY A 62 7.11 10.26 1.32
N ALA A 63 8.38 10.64 1.16
CA ALA A 63 9.18 10.29 0.01
C ALA A 63 10.51 9.70 0.51
N GLY A 64 11.18 8.94 -0.35
CA GLY A 64 12.57 8.61 -0.13
C GLY A 64 13.43 9.82 -0.47
N ASP A 65 14.48 10.04 0.31
CA ASP A 65 15.48 11.06 0.08
C ASP A 65 16.59 10.47 -0.78
N ALA A 66 16.83 11.08 -1.93
CA ALA A 66 17.87 10.64 -2.84
C ALA A 66 19.24 10.90 -2.22
N VAL A 67 20.10 9.88 -2.21
CA VAL A 67 21.46 10.02 -1.68
C VAL A 67 22.43 10.25 -2.84
N SER A 68 23.29 11.26 -2.71
CA SER A 68 24.27 11.61 -3.74
C SER A 68 25.18 10.42 -4.06
N GLY A 69 25.24 10.05 -5.34
CA GLY A 69 26.08 8.94 -5.82
C GLY A 69 25.54 7.53 -5.48
N LYS A 70 24.28 7.41 -5.04
CA LYS A 70 23.61 6.12 -4.79
C LYS A 70 22.39 5.94 -5.70
N GLY A 71 22.16 4.72 -6.16
CA GLY A 71 21.00 4.28 -6.96
C GLY A 71 19.77 3.92 -6.14
N PHE A 72 19.83 4.14 -4.82
CA PHE A 72 18.76 3.87 -3.86
C PHE A 72 18.46 5.10 -3.01
N ASP A 73 17.21 5.18 -2.55
CA ASP A 73 16.74 6.25 -1.66
C ASP A 73 16.85 5.82 -0.19
N GLU A 74 16.97 6.80 0.70
CA GLU A 74 16.86 6.62 2.15
C GLU A 74 15.49 7.08 2.66
N PHE A 75 15.00 6.46 3.74
CA PHE A 75 13.64 6.69 4.21
C PHE A 75 13.66 7.06 5.68
N HIS A 76 13.12 8.24 6.00
CA HIS A 76 12.97 8.70 7.37
C HIS A 76 11.52 8.57 7.84
N LEU A 77 11.31 8.02 9.04
CA LEU A 77 9.98 7.75 9.58
C LEU A 77 9.17 9.04 9.75
N GLY A 78 9.84 10.16 10.09
CA GLY A 78 9.23 11.48 10.26
C GLY A 78 8.56 12.04 9.00
N ASN A 79 8.95 11.57 7.80
CA ASN A 79 8.39 12.06 6.54
C ASN A 79 6.97 11.53 6.27
N TYR A 80 6.52 10.50 6.99
CA TYR A 80 5.22 9.85 6.79
C TYR A 80 4.10 10.45 7.64
N SER A 81 2.84 10.15 7.31
CA SER A 81 1.69 10.62 8.08
C SER A 81 1.71 10.09 9.51
N SER A 82 1.24 10.90 10.47
CA SER A 82 1.17 10.53 11.89
C SER A 82 0.37 9.25 12.14
N TRP A 83 -0.65 8.99 11.31
CA TRP A 83 -1.42 7.75 11.37
C TRP A 83 -0.57 6.52 11.03
N LEU A 84 0.24 6.57 9.97
CA LEU A 84 1.15 5.48 9.59
C LEU A 84 2.23 5.25 10.64
N GLN A 85 2.86 6.34 11.11
CA GLN A 85 3.86 6.28 12.18
C GLN A 85 3.29 5.58 13.43
N ARG A 86 2.08 5.97 13.85
CA ARG A 86 1.40 5.35 15.00
C ARG A 86 1.16 3.85 14.81
N GLN A 87 0.96 3.38 13.58
CA GLN A 87 0.73 1.97 13.31
C GLN A 87 2.02 1.14 13.41
N VAL A 88 3.15 1.63 12.88
CA VAL A 88 4.44 0.93 12.97
C VAL A 88 5.12 1.09 14.34
N ASN A 89 4.77 2.12 15.11
CA ASN A 89 5.26 2.27 16.49
C ASN A 89 4.50 1.41 17.52
N LYS A 90 3.39 0.77 17.13
CA LYS A 90 2.74 -0.23 18.00
C LYS A 90 3.60 -1.50 18.07
N ALA A 91 4.15 -1.79 19.24
CA ALA A 91 5.00 -2.96 19.47
C ALA A 91 4.36 -4.28 19.00
N SER A 92 3.07 -4.47 19.23
CA SER A 92 2.34 -5.70 18.82
C SER A 92 2.22 -5.85 17.30
N VAL A 93 2.15 -4.75 16.57
CA VAL A 93 2.12 -4.72 15.11
C VAL A 93 3.53 -4.92 14.56
N TRP A 94 4.49 -4.14 15.07
CA TRP A 94 5.86 -4.20 14.59
C TRP A 94 6.49 -5.56 14.81
N ARG A 95 6.27 -6.20 15.96
CA ARG A 95 6.81 -7.54 16.24
C ARG A 95 6.42 -8.58 15.18
N LYS A 96 5.20 -8.49 14.63
CA LYS A 96 4.74 -9.38 13.55
C LYS A 96 5.43 -9.06 12.22
N ILE A 97 5.61 -7.77 11.92
CA ILE A 97 6.30 -7.31 10.71
C ILE A 97 7.77 -7.72 10.78
N GLN A 98 8.43 -7.44 11.90
CA GLN A 98 9.81 -7.77 12.19
C GLN A 98 10.08 -9.28 12.06
N SER A 99 9.22 -10.15 12.64
CA SER A 99 9.40 -11.59 12.46
C SER A 99 9.33 -11.99 10.98
N CYS A 100 8.38 -11.43 10.23
CA CYS A 100 8.29 -11.69 8.79
C CYS A 100 9.51 -11.16 8.01
N LEU A 101 10.09 -10.04 8.42
CA LEU A 101 11.29 -9.47 7.80
C LEU A 101 12.52 -10.33 8.07
N ALA A 102 12.72 -10.72 9.33
CA ALA A 102 13.84 -11.57 9.76
C ALA A 102 13.80 -12.97 9.13
N ASP A 103 12.60 -13.54 8.97
CA ASP A 103 12.42 -14.81 8.25
C ASP A 103 12.48 -14.65 6.73
N SER A 104 12.38 -13.42 6.21
CA SER A 104 12.44 -13.18 4.78
C SER A 104 13.87 -13.27 4.26
N ASN A 105 14.04 -13.97 3.14
CA ASN A 105 15.30 -13.98 2.39
C ASN A 105 15.51 -12.68 1.56
N THR A 106 14.98 -11.54 2.01
CA THR A 106 15.05 -10.28 1.26
C THR A 106 16.45 -9.66 1.36
N CYS A 107 17.05 -9.66 2.55
CA CYS A 107 18.38 -9.13 2.80
C CYS A 107 19.49 -10.10 2.37
N SER A 108 19.31 -11.41 2.59
CA SER A 108 20.29 -12.43 2.22
C SER A 108 20.60 -12.46 0.71
N LYS A 109 19.60 -12.16 -0.13
CA LYS A 109 19.74 -12.05 -1.59
C LYS A 109 20.64 -10.91 -2.05
N LEU A 110 20.93 -9.93 -1.20
CA LEU A 110 21.81 -8.82 -1.56
C LEU A 110 23.26 -9.28 -1.66
N ASN A 111 23.72 -10.09 -0.71
CA ASN A 111 25.10 -10.61 -0.69
C ASN A 111 25.42 -11.49 -1.90
N SER A 112 24.42 -12.19 -2.46
CA SER A 112 24.60 -12.97 -3.69
C SER A 112 24.56 -12.13 -4.96
N LYS A 113 24.03 -10.89 -4.89
CA LYS A 113 23.76 -10.06 -6.07
C LYS A 113 24.78 -8.94 -6.26
N TYR A 114 25.31 -8.41 -5.16
CA TYR A 114 26.26 -7.30 -5.18
C TYR A 114 27.48 -7.69 -4.35
N THR A 115 28.66 -7.62 -4.97
CA THR A 115 29.91 -8.03 -4.32
C THR A 115 30.84 -6.84 -4.04
N THR A 116 30.78 -5.81 -4.88
CA THR A 116 31.58 -4.59 -4.74
C THR A 116 30.75 -3.43 -4.22
N VAL A 117 31.43 -2.43 -3.65
CA VAL A 117 30.77 -1.23 -3.14
C VAL A 117 30.21 -0.36 -4.27
N GLU A 118 30.86 -0.36 -5.43
CA GLU A 118 30.40 0.35 -6.63
C GLU A 118 29.10 -0.25 -7.17
N GLU A 119 29.04 -1.58 -7.30
CA GLU A 119 27.82 -2.29 -7.69
C GLU A 119 26.68 -2.05 -6.69
N PHE A 120 26.99 -2.11 -5.39
CA PHE A 120 26.00 -1.87 -4.35
C PHE A 120 25.51 -0.41 -4.36
N ASN A 121 26.41 0.55 -4.59
CA ASN A 121 26.05 1.96 -4.67
C ASN A 121 25.21 2.26 -5.91
N ALA A 122 25.46 1.60 -7.04
CA ALA A 122 24.63 1.73 -8.23
C ALA A 122 23.33 0.92 -8.15
N ALA A 123 23.13 0.10 -7.12
CA ALA A 123 22.00 -0.79 -7.01
C ALA A 123 20.67 -0.05 -6.80
N HIS A 124 19.65 -0.47 -7.54
CA HIS A 124 18.25 -0.10 -7.26
C HIS A 124 17.67 -1.00 -6.17
N LEU A 125 17.85 -0.58 -4.92
CA LEU A 125 17.29 -1.28 -3.76
C LEU A 125 15.80 -0.94 -3.59
N SER A 126 15.01 -1.96 -3.25
CA SER A 126 13.64 -1.72 -2.78
C SER A 126 13.63 -0.96 -1.44
N PRO A 127 12.52 -0.30 -1.06
CA PRO A 127 12.47 0.43 0.20
C PRO A 127 12.80 -0.41 1.44
N ILE A 128 12.38 -1.67 1.46
CA ILE A 128 12.70 -2.62 2.53
C ILE A 128 14.19 -2.96 2.52
N GLN A 129 14.79 -3.15 1.33
CA GLN A 129 16.22 -3.44 1.23
C GLN A 129 17.08 -2.27 1.72
N SER A 130 16.77 -1.04 1.28
CA SER A 130 17.51 0.16 1.69
C SER A 130 17.31 0.50 3.17
N GLY A 131 16.09 0.33 3.70
CA GLY A 131 15.77 0.69 5.08
C GLY A 131 16.10 -0.35 6.13
N CYS A 132 16.08 -1.66 5.79
CA CYS A 132 16.23 -2.74 6.78
C CYS A 132 17.54 -3.53 6.65
N CYS A 133 18.10 -3.64 5.43
CA CYS A 133 19.22 -4.55 5.17
C CYS A 133 20.59 -3.87 5.21
N LYS A 134 20.63 -2.54 5.35
CA LYS A 134 21.86 -1.74 5.48
C LYS A 134 21.68 -0.69 6.58
N PRO A 135 22.77 -0.18 7.17
CA PRO A 135 22.71 0.98 8.05
C PRO A 135 22.40 2.26 7.26
N PRO A 136 21.88 3.32 7.91
CA PRO A 136 21.81 4.65 7.34
C PRO A 136 23.18 5.18 6.89
N SER A 137 23.23 5.89 5.76
CA SER A 137 24.50 6.46 5.26
C SER A 137 25.08 7.50 6.22
N ALA A 138 24.23 8.17 6.99
CA ALA A 138 24.62 9.12 8.04
C ALA A 138 25.53 8.48 9.12
N CYS A 139 25.48 7.17 9.32
CA CYS A 139 26.31 6.47 10.31
C CYS A 139 27.80 6.44 9.96
N GLY A 140 28.17 6.67 8.69
CA GLY A 140 29.58 6.67 8.26
C GLY A 140 30.28 5.31 8.37
N TYR A 141 29.52 4.21 8.40
CA TYR A 141 30.10 2.86 8.47
C TYR A 141 30.76 2.48 7.15
N THR A 142 31.80 1.65 7.22
CA THR A 142 32.54 1.20 6.04
C THR A 142 31.95 -0.09 5.49
N PHE A 143 31.79 -0.13 4.17
CA PHE A 143 31.20 -1.27 3.47
C PHE A 143 32.15 -2.46 3.49
N VAL A 144 31.64 -3.63 3.89
CA VAL A 144 32.34 -4.92 3.72
C VAL A 144 31.53 -5.80 2.78
N THR A 145 30.25 -5.99 3.09
CA THR A 145 29.27 -6.64 2.22
C THR A 145 27.93 -5.91 2.31
N PRO A 146 26.95 -6.18 1.42
CA PRO A 146 25.65 -5.50 1.46
C PRO A 146 24.95 -5.49 2.82
N THR A 147 25.11 -6.54 3.62
CA THR A 147 24.52 -6.63 4.97
C THR A 147 25.54 -6.64 6.10
N ASN A 148 26.83 -6.38 5.83
CA ASN A 148 27.88 -6.36 6.84
C ASN A 148 28.75 -5.12 6.70
N TRP A 149 28.83 -4.35 7.78
CA TRP A 149 29.47 -3.04 7.81
C TRP A 149 30.36 -2.94 9.04
N THR A 150 31.54 -2.33 8.88
CA THR A 150 32.42 -2.05 10.01
C THR A 150 32.02 -0.72 10.64
N THR A 151 31.73 -0.75 11.94
CA THR A 151 31.26 0.40 12.71
C THR A 151 32.35 1.47 12.82
N ALA A 152 31.93 2.74 12.71
CA ALA A 152 32.83 3.86 12.94
C ALA A 152 33.11 4.01 14.45
N ALA A 153 34.31 4.48 14.81
CA ALA A 153 34.67 4.74 16.21
C ALA A 153 33.81 5.83 16.88
N ILE A 154 33.19 6.70 16.07
CA ILE A 154 32.22 7.70 16.49
C ILE A 154 30.92 7.42 15.74
N ALA A 155 29.92 6.89 16.44
CA ALA A 155 28.59 6.76 15.87
C ALA A 155 27.99 8.15 15.67
N ALA A 156 27.37 8.39 14.52
CA ALA A 156 26.61 9.61 14.27
C ALA A 156 25.47 9.75 15.28
N ALA A 157 24.95 10.97 15.45
CA ALA A 157 23.85 11.28 16.39
C ALA A 157 22.49 10.65 16.01
N ASP A 158 22.46 9.76 15.02
CA ASP A 158 21.27 9.04 14.59
C ASP A 158 21.10 7.78 15.45
N ASN A 159 19.92 7.65 16.06
CA ASN A 159 19.57 6.54 16.94
C ASN A 159 19.65 5.18 16.20
N ASP A 160 19.37 5.15 14.90
CA ASP A 160 19.41 3.93 14.09
C ASP A 160 20.83 3.35 13.98
N CYS A 161 21.87 4.19 14.07
CA CYS A 161 23.27 3.73 14.05
C CYS A 161 23.59 2.81 15.23
N THR A 162 22.98 3.08 16.39
CA THR A 162 23.16 2.26 17.61
C THR A 162 22.34 0.97 17.58
N LEU A 163 21.27 0.94 16.78
CA LEU A 163 20.37 -0.21 16.64
C LEU A 163 20.82 -1.19 15.54
N TRP A 164 21.72 -0.78 14.65
CA TRP A 164 22.27 -1.63 13.61
C TRP A 164 23.06 -2.82 14.18
N ASN A 165 22.86 -4.01 13.59
CA ASN A 165 23.65 -5.21 13.88
C ASN A 165 23.98 -5.97 12.60
N ASN A 166 25.17 -6.58 12.51
CA ASN A 166 25.56 -7.43 11.36
C ASN A 166 24.97 -8.85 11.41
N ASP A 167 24.30 -9.24 12.51
CA ASP A 167 23.56 -10.50 12.58
C ASP A 167 22.37 -10.50 11.61
N ALA A 168 22.30 -11.51 10.74
CA ALA A 168 21.29 -11.64 9.69
C ALA A 168 19.83 -11.68 10.20
N LYS A 169 19.61 -12.06 11.47
CA LYS A 169 18.29 -12.08 12.12
C LYS A 169 17.93 -10.77 12.81
N GLN A 170 18.88 -9.86 13.00
CA GLN A 170 18.66 -8.58 13.68
C GLN A 170 18.72 -7.39 12.72
N LEU A 171 19.78 -7.29 11.90
CA LEU A 171 20.03 -6.21 10.94
C LEU A 171 19.57 -4.83 11.47
N CYS A 172 18.88 -4.04 10.65
CA CYS A 172 18.21 -2.82 11.09
C CYS A 172 16.71 -3.05 11.37
N TYR A 173 16.27 -4.26 11.73
CA TYR A 173 14.82 -4.54 11.86
C TYR A 173 14.14 -3.78 13.02
N SER A 174 14.90 -3.21 13.94
CA SER A 174 14.38 -2.35 15.02
C SER A 174 14.50 -0.85 14.72
N CYS A 175 15.16 -0.49 13.61
CA CYS A 175 15.43 0.90 13.22
C CYS A 175 14.17 1.61 12.70
N ASP A 176 14.14 2.93 12.85
CA ASP A 176 13.09 3.77 12.28
C ASP A 176 13.23 3.87 10.76
N SER A 177 14.43 3.78 10.22
CA SER A 177 14.70 3.64 8.77
C SER A 177 14.04 2.39 8.18
N CYS A 178 14.03 1.28 8.91
CA CYS A 178 13.37 0.05 8.47
C CYS A 178 11.84 0.18 8.52
N LYS A 179 11.30 0.78 9.60
CA LYS A 179 9.87 1.12 9.67
C LYS A 179 9.47 2.02 8.51
N ALA A 180 10.28 3.03 8.19
CA ALA A 180 10.06 3.94 7.08
C ALA A 180 10.11 3.21 5.72
N GLY A 181 11.07 2.30 5.53
CA GLY A 181 11.15 1.44 4.34
C GLY A 181 9.90 0.55 4.17
N VAL A 182 9.38 -0.01 5.26
CA VAL A 182 8.10 -0.75 5.25
C VAL A 182 6.94 0.17 4.89
N LEU A 183 6.85 1.36 5.49
CA LEU A 183 5.80 2.33 5.18
C LEU A 183 5.85 2.78 3.72
N GLN A 184 7.03 2.96 3.14
CA GLN A 184 7.15 3.28 1.72
C GLN A 184 6.66 2.14 0.84
N ASN A 185 7.00 0.90 1.18
CA ASN A 185 6.53 -0.26 0.44
C ASN A 185 4.99 -0.35 0.51
N VAL A 186 4.42 -0.16 1.71
CA VAL A 186 2.96 -0.11 1.92
C VAL A 186 2.33 1.03 1.13
N LYS A 187 2.92 2.23 1.10
CA LYS A 187 2.45 3.37 0.32
C LYS A 187 2.42 3.06 -1.18
N LYS A 188 3.48 2.45 -1.72
CA LYS A 188 3.55 2.04 -3.13
C LYS A 188 2.44 1.05 -3.48
N ASP A 189 2.17 0.13 -2.58
CA ASP A 189 1.14 -0.89 -2.73
C ASP A 189 -0.27 -0.31 -2.57
N TRP A 190 -0.49 0.60 -1.62
CA TRP A 190 -1.74 1.35 -1.46
C TRP A 190 -2.03 2.22 -2.67
N ARG A 191 -1.02 2.82 -3.31
CA ARG A 191 -1.21 3.59 -4.54
C ARG A 191 -1.75 2.73 -5.67
N LYS A 192 -1.27 1.50 -5.84
CA LYS A 192 -1.81 0.55 -6.84
C LYS A 192 -3.27 0.22 -6.54
N VAL A 193 -3.58 -0.12 -5.29
CA VAL A 193 -4.95 -0.42 -4.84
C VAL A 193 -5.86 0.80 -5.03
N GLY A 194 -5.37 2.00 -4.71
CA GLY A 194 -6.09 3.26 -4.89
C GLY A 194 -6.44 3.54 -6.35
N VAL A 195 -5.51 3.31 -7.28
CA VAL A 195 -5.78 3.43 -8.73
C VAL A 195 -6.91 2.48 -9.15
N VAL A 196 -6.84 1.22 -8.74
CA VAL A 196 -7.91 0.23 -9.02
C VAL A 196 -9.24 0.67 -8.40
N ASN A 197 -9.23 1.20 -7.18
CA ASN A 197 -10.43 1.67 -6.50
C ASN A 197 -11.06 2.88 -7.20
N VAL A 198 -10.26 3.81 -7.73
CA VAL A 198 -10.74 4.95 -8.53
C VAL A 198 -11.43 4.45 -9.81
N ILE A 199 -10.83 3.49 -10.52
CA ILE A 199 -11.45 2.89 -11.72
C ILE A 199 -12.79 2.24 -11.38
N MET A 200 -12.84 1.45 -10.30
CA MET A 200 -14.08 0.84 -9.82
C MET A 200 -15.15 1.89 -9.47
N LEU A 201 -14.76 2.98 -8.80
CA LEU A 201 -15.67 4.05 -8.41
C LEU A 201 -16.28 4.75 -9.63
N VAL A 202 -15.48 5.03 -10.67
CA VAL A 202 -15.98 5.60 -11.93
C VAL A 202 -16.97 4.64 -12.60
N PHE A 203 -16.62 3.36 -12.69
CA PHE A 203 -17.51 2.33 -13.24
C PHE A 203 -18.85 2.28 -12.49
N LEU A 204 -18.81 2.34 -11.15
CA LEU A 204 -20.02 2.32 -10.33
C LEU A 204 -20.90 3.54 -10.52
N ILE A 205 -20.31 4.73 -10.69
CA ILE A 205 -21.07 5.95 -10.99
C ILE A 205 -21.80 5.80 -12.34
N VAL A 206 -21.14 5.26 -13.37
CA VAL A 206 -21.75 5.03 -14.69
C VAL A 206 -22.91 4.04 -14.56
N VAL A 207 -22.70 2.87 -13.95
CA VAL A 207 -23.75 1.86 -13.76
C VAL A 207 -24.92 2.41 -12.94
N TYR A 208 -24.64 3.20 -11.90
CA TYR A 208 -25.65 3.85 -11.09
C TYR A 208 -26.47 4.86 -11.91
N SER A 209 -25.81 5.68 -12.75
CA SER A 209 -26.50 6.65 -13.62
C SER A 209 -27.45 5.97 -14.61
N VAL A 210 -27.00 4.89 -15.27
CA VAL A 210 -27.82 4.10 -16.21
C VAL A 210 -28.99 3.45 -15.47
N SER A 211 -28.72 2.87 -14.29
CA SER A 211 -29.75 2.27 -13.44
C SER A 211 -30.83 3.31 -13.12
N CYS A 212 -30.45 4.49 -12.61
CA CYS A 212 -31.37 5.58 -12.32
C CYS A 212 -32.16 6.05 -13.55
N CYS A 213 -31.54 6.13 -14.72
CA CYS A 213 -32.21 6.44 -15.99
C CYS A 213 -33.28 5.39 -16.34
N ALA A 214 -32.97 4.10 -16.19
CA ALA A 214 -33.91 3.00 -16.41
C ALA A 214 -35.06 2.99 -15.39
N ILE A 215 -34.82 3.32 -14.11
CA ILE A 215 -35.90 3.48 -13.12
C ILE A 215 -36.86 4.60 -13.56
N ARG A 216 -36.30 5.73 -14.02
CA ARG A 216 -37.09 6.91 -14.44
C ARG A 216 -37.92 6.64 -15.69
N SER A 217 -37.41 5.89 -16.67
CA SER A 217 -38.18 5.55 -17.88
C SER A 217 -39.39 4.67 -17.53
N VAL A 218 -39.21 3.61 -16.73
CA VAL A 218 -40.31 2.73 -16.30
C VAL A 218 -41.36 3.47 -15.47
N LYS A 219 -40.95 4.42 -14.60
CA LYS A 219 -41.89 5.27 -13.88
C LYS A 219 -42.72 6.17 -14.80
N ARG A 220 -42.11 6.72 -15.87
CA ARG A 220 -42.84 7.55 -16.85
C ARG A 220 -43.86 6.75 -17.64
N GLU A 221 -43.51 5.56 -18.13
CA GLU A 221 -44.47 4.69 -18.85
C GLU A 221 -45.70 4.34 -18.00
N LYS A 222 -45.50 4.04 -16.71
CA LYS A 222 -46.63 3.82 -15.79
C LYS A 222 -47.50 5.06 -15.60
N TYR A 223 -46.95 6.27 -15.70
CA TYR A 223 -47.73 7.51 -15.50
C TYR A 223 -48.55 7.87 -16.75
N TYR A 224 -48.00 7.66 -17.95
CA TYR A 224 -48.69 7.90 -19.21
C TYR A 224 -49.70 6.81 -19.60
N GLY A 225 -49.59 5.59 -19.06
CA GLY A 225 -50.57 4.52 -19.30
C GLY A 225 -51.86 4.61 -18.46
N TYR A 226 -51.98 5.61 -17.58
CA TYR A 226 -53.17 5.90 -16.76
C TYR A 226 -53.82 7.26 -17.08
N ALA A 227 -53.41 7.88 -18.20
CA ALA A 227 -54.07 9.05 -18.81
C ALA A 227 -54.70 8.62 -20.14
#